data_AF-A0A1V4GMZ6-F1
#
_entry.id   AF-A0A1V4GMZ6-F1
#
_cell.length_a   1.000
_cell.length_b   1.000
_cell.length_c   1.000
_cell.angle_alpha   90.00
_cell.angle_beta   90.00
_cell.angle_gamma   90.00
#
_symmetry.space_group_name_H-M   'P 1'
#
loop_
_entity.id
_entity.type
_entity.pdbx_description
1 polymer ?
#
loop_
_entity_poly.entity_id
_entity_poly.type
_entity_poly.pdbx_seq_one_letter_code
_entity_poly.pdbx_strand_id
1 'polypeptide(L)'
;MPHHTNTIADWLVSNRLYEDNLFYYALIICFWFFIGFVFLGFELEGFSLQQNLFFNFVFYLFICTMMALCPVWFRLFFGKTHTAKREQELNAHLNELDDDDRQEVVDYLNETGQLAMRPAQRWALVFLGSYFLFEVFFISAWVKDLTLVWQPDWVMGIVEWVRGNTNLPPLNVDRKLFDLDIGLSSDKILHTMYESETEFLDSEFGKSALLFHFFRFINAPLIFISIHMLLYRSIGWSGINRFKVKEEYRNLCDLLKSYLWVSFLAFFCVLMIVGTILLIQSLEISARMSMNIVIWIDSFYLNFCFVFAVISVLILISWLKMSKKLILNIINFIKQFFQPT
;
A
#
# COMPACT_ATOMS: atom_id res chain seq x y z
N MET A 1 -18.59 -44.44 -15.94
CA MET A 1 -17.33 -43.71 -15.71
C MET A 1 -16.65 -43.45 -17.04
N PRO A 2 -16.31 -42.19 -17.30
CA PRO A 2 -14.98 -41.84 -17.76
C PRO A 2 -14.31 -40.96 -16.71
N HIS A 3 -13.20 -41.45 -16.17
CA HIS A 3 -12.22 -40.64 -15.46
C HIS A 3 -11.34 -39.96 -16.51
N HIS A 4 -11.31 -38.62 -16.50
CA HIS A 4 -10.18 -37.85 -17.01
C HIS A 4 -9.80 -36.82 -15.96
N THR A 5 -8.68 -37.11 -15.31
CA THR A 5 -7.92 -36.31 -14.37
C THR A 5 -7.48 -34.99 -14.98
N ASN A 6 -7.83 -33.90 -14.28
CA ASN A 6 -7.07 -32.67 -14.07
C ASN A 6 -7.78 -31.97 -12.89
N THR A 7 -7.12 -31.77 -11.74
CA THR A 7 -6.54 -30.48 -11.31
C THR A 7 -7.55 -29.33 -11.35
N ILE A 8 -7.50 -28.37 -10.40
CA ILE A 8 -8.38 -27.16 -10.40
C ILE A 8 -9.86 -27.43 -9.99
N ALA A 9 -10.38 -28.66 -10.05
CA ALA A 9 -11.74 -28.99 -9.60
C ALA A 9 -12.00 -28.79 -8.08
N ASP A 10 -10.97 -28.86 -7.24
CA ASP A 10 -11.04 -28.55 -5.79
C ASP A 10 -10.90 -27.05 -5.48
N TRP A 11 -10.37 -26.26 -6.42
CA TRP A 11 -10.44 -24.80 -6.38
C TRP A 11 -11.87 -24.30 -6.68
N LEU A 12 -12.70 -25.17 -7.25
CA LEU A 12 -14.11 -24.95 -7.61
C LEU A 12 -15.08 -25.01 -6.40
N VAL A 13 -14.58 -25.10 -5.15
CA VAL A 13 -15.32 -24.67 -3.93
C VAL A 13 -15.12 -23.16 -3.65
N SER A 14 -14.50 -22.40 -4.58
CA SER A 14 -14.22 -20.97 -4.40
C SER A 14 -15.49 -20.12 -4.32
N ASN A 15 -15.79 -19.63 -3.12
CA ASN A 15 -16.71 -18.51 -2.90
C ASN A 15 -16.05 -17.13 -3.17
N ARG A 16 -14.91 -17.06 -3.88
CA ARG A 16 -14.00 -15.90 -3.81
C ARG A 16 -13.49 -15.37 -5.15
N LEU A 17 -14.40 -15.12 -6.09
CA LEU A 17 -14.12 -14.53 -7.41
C LEU A 17 -13.26 -13.24 -7.34
N TYR A 18 -13.41 -12.46 -6.26
CA TYR A 18 -12.56 -11.28 -6.01
C TYR A 18 -11.07 -11.63 -5.89
N GLU A 19 -10.71 -12.63 -5.08
CA GLU A 19 -9.32 -13.01 -4.80
C GLU A 19 -8.66 -13.61 -6.04
N ASP A 20 -9.44 -14.39 -6.79
CA ASP A 20 -8.99 -14.99 -8.03
C ASP A 20 -8.63 -13.89 -9.05
N ASN A 21 -9.51 -12.91 -9.23
CA ASN A 21 -9.24 -11.76 -10.09
C ASN A 21 -8.05 -10.92 -9.60
N LEU A 22 -7.97 -10.67 -8.29
CA LEU A 22 -6.85 -9.96 -7.68
C LEU A 22 -5.53 -10.65 -7.98
N PHE A 23 -5.47 -11.99 -7.86
CA PHE A 23 -4.29 -12.78 -8.14
C PHE A 23 -3.85 -12.67 -9.61
N TYR A 24 -4.77 -12.89 -10.56
CA TYR A 24 -4.43 -12.80 -11.99
C TYR A 24 -4.01 -11.39 -12.40
N TYR A 25 -4.69 -10.36 -11.89
CA TYR A 25 -4.30 -8.99 -12.17
C TYR A 25 -2.96 -8.64 -11.53
N ALA A 26 -2.68 -9.12 -10.31
CA ALA A 26 -1.38 -8.94 -9.67
C ALA A 26 -0.27 -9.60 -10.49
N LEU A 27 -0.48 -10.80 -11.04
CA LEU A 27 0.49 -11.45 -11.92
C LEU A 27 0.78 -10.64 -13.19
N ILE A 28 -0.25 -10.08 -13.84
CA ILE A 28 -0.07 -9.23 -15.03
C ILE A 28 0.73 -7.98 -14.66
N ILE A 29 0.43 -7.35 -13.53
CA ILE A 29 1.18 -6.18 -13.03
C ILE A 29 2.62 -6.56 -12.71
N CYS A 30 2.87 -7.69 -12.03
CA CYS A 30 4.21 -8.17 -11.72
C CYS A 30 5.02 -8.47 -12.99
N PHE A 31 4.40 -9.01 -14.04
CA PHE A 31 5.06 -9.25 -15.32
C PHE A 31 5.52 -7.94 -15.97
N TRP A 32 4.62 -6.95 -16.09
CA TRP A 32 4.97 -5.65 -16.66
C TRP A 32 5.95 -4.87 -15.78
N PHE A 33 5.82 -4.99 -14.46
CA PHE A 33 6.77 -4.44 -13.50
C PHE A 33 8.16 -5.03 -13.72
N PHE A 34 8.26 -6.35 -13.88
CA PHE A 34 9.53 -7.04 -14.13
C PHE A 34 10.18 -6.57 -15.44
N ILE A 35 9.40 -6.41 -16.51
CA ILE A 35 9.91 -5.83 -17.77
C ILE A 35 10.49 -4.43 -17.50
N GLY A 36 9.71 -3.56 -16.86
CA GLY A 36 10.18 -2.22 -16.54
C GLY A 36 11.44 -2.24 -15.64
N PHE A 37 11.45 -3.10 -14.63
CA PHE A 37 12.57 -3.28 -13.70
C PHE A 37 13.88 -3.65 -14.41
N VAL A 38 13.82 -4.55 -15.40
CA VAL A 38 15.01 -5.02 -16.13
C VAL A 38 15.49 -4.00 -17.16
N PHE A 39 14.57 -3.30 -17.83
CA PHE A 39 14.91 -2.46 -18.99
C PHE A 39 15.03 -0.97 -18.69
N LEU A 40 14.52 -0.46 -17.56
CA LEU A 40 14.69 0.95 -17.18
C LEU A 40 16.15 1.28 -16.85
N GLY A 41 16.55 2.52 -17.15
CA GLY A 41 17.90 3.01 -16.99
C GLY A 41 18.79 2.82 -18.22
N PHE A 42 18.22 2.40 -19.35
CA PHE A 42 18.94 2.24 -20.61
C PHE A 42 19.51 3.57 -21.12
N GLU A 43 20.63 3.48 -21.84
CA GLU A 43 21.28 4.61 -22.48
C GLU A 43 21.45 4.32 -23.97
N LEU A 44 20.97 5.23 -24.80
CA LEU A 44 21.17 5.21 -26.24
C LEU A 44 22.41 6.03 -26.58
N GLU A 45 23.36 5.40 -27.27
CA GLU A 45 24.56 6.07 -27.76
C GLU A 45 24.20 7.24 -28.68
N GLY A 46 24.90 8.36 -28.53
CA GLY A 46 24.68 9.58 -29.33
C GLY A 46 23.62 10.55 -28.77
N PHE A 47 22.96 10.22 -27.66
CA PHE A 47 22.01 11.10 -26.98
C PHE A 47 22.56 11.64 -25.64
N SER A 48 22.13 12.84 -25.25
CA SER A 48 22.49 13.42 -23.95
C SER A 48 21.78 12.70 -22.79
N LEU A 49 22.28 12.85 -21.57
CA LEU A 49 21.64 12.26 -20.37
C LEU A 49 20.18 12.69 -20.21
N GLN A 50 19.86 13.96 -20.52
CA GLN A 50 18.48 14.47 -20.46
C GLN A 50 17.58 13.85 -21.53
N GLN A 51 18.09 13.61 -22.73
CA GLN A 51 17.35 12.91 -23.78
C GLN A 51 17.12 11.43 -23.40
N ASN A 52 18.15 10.76 -22.86
CA ASN A 52 18.02 9.41 -22.33
C ASN A 52 17.01 9.33 -21.18
N LEU A 53 16.99 10.31 -20.27
CA LEU A 53 15.96 10.43 -19.24
C LEU A 53 14.56 10.55 -19.85
N PHE A 54 14.40 11.37 -20.88
CA PHE A 54 13.12 11.50 -21.59
C PHE A 54 12.68 10.18 -22.23
N PHE A 55 13.57 9.44 -22.89
CA PHE A 55 13.25 8.14 -23.47
C PHE A 55 12.87 7.11 -22.40
N ASN A 56 13.58 7.09 -21.27
CA ASN A 56 13.24 6.25 -20.13
C ASN A 56 11.88 6.63 -19.54
N PHE A 57 11.54 7.92 -19.50
CA PHE A 57 10.24 8.40 -19.03
C PHE A 57 9.11 7.95 -19.96
N VAL A 58 9.30 8.06 -21.28
CA VAL A 58 8.34 7.55 -22.27
C VAL A 58 8.17 6.02 -22.13
N PHE A 59 9.27 5.29 -21.94
CA PHE A 59 9.23 3.85 -21.70
C PHE A 59 8.49 3.50 -20.41
N TYR A 60 8.75 4.22 -19.32
CA TYR A 60 8.00 4.11 -18.06
C TYR A 60 6.49 4.30 -18.29
N LEU A 61 6.07 5.36 -18.98
CA LEU A 61 4.66 5.60 -19.30
C LEU A 61 4.06 4.50 -20.18
N PHE A 62 4.83 3.94 -21.10
CA PHE A 62 4.41 2.80 -21.89
C PHE A 62 4.12 1.58 -21.00
N ILE A 63 5.02 1.25 -20.08
CA ILE A 63 4.82 0.13 -19.15
C ILE A 63 3.61 0.38 -18.23
N CYS A 64 3.45 1.59 -17.68
CA CYS A 64 2.27 1.97 -16.91
C CYS A 64 0.97 1.84 -17.72
N THR A 65 1.00 2.17 -19.01
CA THR A 65 -0.13 1.96 -19.92
C THR A 65 -0.43 0.47 -20.08
N MET A 66 0.60 -0.36 -20.27
CA MET A 66 0.43 -1.81 -20.38
C MET A 66 -0.13 -2.42 -19.09
N MET A 67 0.29 -1.92 -17.91
CA MET A 67 -0.29 -2.26 -16.61
C MET A 67 -1.77 -1.85 -16.53
N ALA A 68 -2.14 -0.64 -16.97
CA ALA A 68 -3.53 -0.17 -16.97
C ALA A 68 -4.45 -1.01 -17.88
N LEU A 69 -3.90 -1.57 -18.96
CA LEU A 69 -4.58 -2.50 -19.86
C LEU A 69 -4.72 -3.93 -19.29
N CYS A 70 -4.56 -4.12 -17.98
CA CYS A 70 -4.72 -5.40 -17.28
C CYS A 70 -5.99 -6.19 -17.68
N PRO A 71 -7.18 -5.57 -17.83
CA PRO A 71 -8.38 -6.31 -18.27
C PRO A 71 -8.25 -6.90 -19.69
N VAL A 72 -7.51 -6.23 -20.58
CA VAL A 72 -7.26 -6.72 -21.95
C VAL A 72 -6.36 -7.95 -21.89
N TRP A 73 -5.24 -7.86 -21.16
CA TRP A 73 -4.33 -8.98 -20.96
C TRP A 73 -5.01 -10.18 -20.31
N PHE A 74 -5.88 -9.92 -19.32
CA PHE A 74 -6.63 -10.96 -18.67
C PHE A 74 -7.57 -11.69 -19.63
N ARG A 75 -8.31 -10.96 -20.48
CA ARG A 75 -9.15 -11.56 -21.51
C ARG A 75 -8.34 -12.36 -22.53
N LEU A 76 -7.17 -11.86 -22.93
CA LEU A 76 -6.33 -12.51 -23.94
C LEU A 76 -5.70 -13.81 -23.42
N PHE A 77 -5.11 -13.79 -22.21
CA PHE A 77 -4.36 -14.94 -21.69
C PHE A 77 -5.20 -15.85 -20.80
N PHE A 78 -6.14 -15.29 -20.04
CA PHE A 78 -6.94 -16.01 -19.05
C PHE A 78 -8.43 -16.08 -19.42
N GLY A 79 -8.85 -15.60 -20.60
CA GLY A 79 -10.26 -15.58 -21.01
C GLY A 79 -10.94 -16.96 -21.10
N LYS A 80 -10.15 -18.04 -21.17
CA LYS A 80 -10.66 -19.42 -21.16
C LYS A 80 -10.71 -20.06 -19.78
N THR A 81 -10.20 -19.38 -18.75
CA THR A 81 -10.19 -19.88 -17.37
C THR A 81 -11.59 -19.89 -16.76
N HIS A 82 -11.78 -20.71 -15.73
CA HIS A 82 -13.02 -20.77 -14.97
C HIS A 82 -13.41 -19.39 -14.39
N THR A 83 -12.42 -18.62 -13.92
CA THR A 83 -12.60 -17.26 -13.38
C THR A 83 -13.22 -16.31 -14.40
N ALA A 84 -12.69 -16.31 -15.63
CA ALA A 84 -13.16 -15.42 -16.68
C ALA A 84 -14.59 -15.75 -17.12
N LYS A 85 -14.94 -17.05 -17.23
CA LYS A 85 -16.31 -17.48 -17.53
C LYS A 85 -17.29 -17.03 -16.44
N ARG A 86 -16.91 -17.22 -15.16
CA ARG A 86 -17.74 -16.81 -14.02
C ARG A 86 -17.91 -15.30 -13.93
N GLU A 87 -16.89 -14.50 -14.22
CA GLU A 87 -17.03 -13.03 -14.30
C GLU A 87 -18.02 -12.63 -15.40
N GLN A 88 -18.01 -13.32 -16.56
CA GLN A 88 -18.96 -13.05 -17.65
C GLN A 88 -20.39 -13.45 -17.27
N GLU A 89 -20.59 -14.65 -16.74
CA GLU A 89 -21.90 -15.15 -16.28
C GLU A 89 -22.49 -14.24 -15.19
N LEU A 90 -21.66 -13.84 -14.21
CA LEU A 90 -22.08 -12.94 -13.15
C LEU A 90 -22.53 -11.58 -13.70
N ASN A 91 -21.75 -10.99 -14.61
CA ASN A 91 -22.12 -9.70 -15.21
C ASN A 91 -23.37 -9.82 -16.09
N ALA A 92 -23.58 -10.95 -16.76
CA ALA A 92 -24.80 -11.19 -17.52
C ALA A 92 -26.03 -11.23 -16.60
N HIS A 93 -25.99 -12.03 -15.53
CA HIS A 93 -27.09 -12.10 -14.56
C HIS A 93 -27.35 -10.75 -13.87
N LEU A 94 -26.30 -10.00 -13.52
CA LEU A 94 -26.46 -8.67 -12.91
C LEU A 94 -27.07 -7.63 -13.85
N ASN A 95 -26.96 -7.81 -15.17
CA ASN A 95 -27.56 -6.91 -16.17
C ASN A 95 -29.01 -7.26 -16.49
N GLU A 96 -29.48 -8.45 -16.08
CA GLU A 96 -30.87 -8.89 -16.24
C GLU A 96 -31.77 -8.46 -15.08
N LEU A 97 -31.18 -8.00 -13.98
CA LEU A 97 -31.90 -7.53 -12.79
C LEU A 97 -32.30 -6.05 -12.93
N ASP A 98 -33.45 -5.70 -12.35
CA ASP A 98 -33.86 -4.31 -12.14
C ASP A 98 -32.90 -3.61 -11.15
N ASP A 99 -32.80 -2.28 -11.22
CA ASP A 99 -31.78 -1.51 -10.50
C ASP A 99 -31.82 -1.69 -8.97
N ASP A 100 -33.01 -1.82 -8.37
CA ASP A 100 -33.19 -2.02 -6.93
C ASP A 100 -32.70 -3.41 -6.49
N ASP A 101 -33.14 -4.47 -7.19
CA ASP A 101 -32.72 -5.86 -6.92
C ASP A 101 -31.22 -6.05 -7.19
N ARG A 102 -30.70 -5.39 -8.23
CA ARG A 102 -29.27 -5.40 -8.56
C ARG A 102 -28.43 -4.84 -7.42
N GLN A 103 -28.86 -3.75 -6.78
CA GLN A 103 -28.09 -3.14 -5.71
C GLN A 103 -28.03 -4.05 -4.47
N GLU A 104 -29.15 -4.68 -4.10
CA GLU A 104 -29.21 -5.65 -3.00
C GLU A 104 -28.31 -6.87 -3.27
N VAL A 105 -28.41 -7.44 -4.48
CA VAL A 105 -27.58 -8.58 -4.90
C VAL A 105 -26.10 -8.19 -4.95
N VAL A 106 -25.77 -7.01 -5.47
CA VAL A 106 -24.38 -6.51 -5.48
C VAL A 106 -23.84 -6.39 -4.08
N ASP A 107 -24.61 -5.88 -3.11
CA ASP A 107 -24.19 -5.72 -1.72
C ASP A 107 -23.97 -7.07 -1.05
N TYR A 108 -24.87 -8.03 -1.25
CA TYR A 108 -24.69 -9.41 -0.77
C TYR A 108 -23.44 -10.09 -1.37
N LEU A 109 -23.25 -9.99 -2.68
CA LEU A 109 -22.06 -10.53 -3.36
C LEU A 109 -20.77 -9.81 -2.94
N ASN A 110 -20.90 -8.54 -2.54
CA ASN A 110 -19.81 -7.75 -2.01
C ASN A 110 -19.29 -8.31 -0.68
N GLU A 111 -20.22 -8.68 0.21
CA GLU A 111 -19.92 -9.23 1.54
C GLU A 111 -19.33 -10.64 1.46
N THR A 112 -19.85 -11.45 0.54
CA THR A 112 -19.43 -12.85 0.35
C THR A 112 -18.16 -13.01 -0.48
N GLY A 113 -17.71 -11.96 -1.19
CA GLY A 113 -16.49 -12.02 -2.00
C GLY A 113 -16.66 -12.60 -3.40
N GLN A 114 -17.90 -12.82 -3.79
CA GLN A 114 -18.29 -13.41 -5.06
C GLN A 114 -18.37 -12.38 -6.18
N LEU A 115 -18.28 -11.09 -5.86
CA LEU A 115 -18.20 -10.02 -6.83
C LEU A 115 -16.80 -9.93 -7.47
N ALA A 116 -16.74 -9.71 -8.78
CA ALA A 116 -15.48 -9.42 -9.46
C ALA A 116 -14.84 -8.10 -8.96
N MET A 117 -13.53 -7.97 -9.17
CA MET A 117 -12.77 -6.79 -8.75
C MET A 117 -13.32 -5.53 -9.41
N ARG A 118 -13.68 -4.51 -8.60
CA ARG A 118 -14.27 -3.26 -9.09
C ARG A 118 -13.24 -2.38 -9.81
N PRO A 119 -13.65 -1.48 -10.73
CA PRO A 119 -12.72 -0.59 -11.43
C PRO A 119 -11.78 0.18 -10.49
N ALA A 120 -12.29 0.72 -9.38
CA ALA A 120 -11.47 1.44 -8.41
C ALA A 120 -10.39 0.57 -7.76
N GLN A 121 -10.69 -0.70 -7.48
CA GLN A 121 -9.69 -1.64 -6.96
C GLN A 121 -8.65 -1.97 -8.03
N ARG A 122 -9.08 -2.16 -9.29
CA ARG A 122 -8.14 -2.38 -10.41
C ARG A 122 -7.16 -1.22 -10.54
N TRP A 123 -7.67 0.01 -10.49
CA TRP A 123 -6.83 1.22 -10.51
C TRP A 123 -5.92 1.35 -9.28
N ALA A 124 -6.37 0.93 -8.09
CA ALA A 124 -5.50 0.87 -6.91
C ALA A 124 -4.31 -0.09 -7.12
N LEU A 125 -4.54 -1.24 -7.75
CA LEU A 125 -3.47 -2.18 -8.08
C LEU A 125 -2.51 -1.62 -9.16
N VAL A 126 -3.06 -1.00 -10.21
CA VAL A 126 -2.27 -0.32 -11.26
C VAL A 126 -1.45 0.82 -10.67
N PHE A 127 -2.01 1.58 -9.72
CA PHE A 127 -1.32 2.66 -9.02
C PHE A 127 -0.12 2.11 -8.25
N LEU A 128 -0.29 1.05 -7.44
CA LEU A 128 0.82 0.45 -6.68
C LEU A 128 1.94 -0.04 -7.60
N GLY A 129 1.59 -0.75 -8.68
CA GLY A 129 2.55 -1.22 -9.68
C GLY A 129 3.31 -0.07 -10.34
N SER A 130 2.58 0.95 -10.81
CA SER A 130 3.15 2.16 -11.43
C SER A 130 4.01 2.95 -10.46
N TYR A 131 3.61 3.08 -9.19
CA TYR A 131 4.35 3.81 -8.17
C TYR A 131 5.69 3.12 -7.84
N PHE A 132 5.70 1.81 -7.61
CA PHE A 132 6.96 1.10 -7.39
C PHE A 132 7.84 1.15 -8.63
N LEU A 133 7.25 1.09 -9.83
CA LEU A 133 8.00 1.25 -11.07
C LEU A 133 8.57 2.67 -11.22
N PHE A 134 7.86 3.69 -10.74
CA PHE A 134 8.35 5.06 -10.69
C PHE A 134 9.58 5.17 -9.79
N GLU A 135 9.58 4.53 -8.61
CA GLU A 135 10.77 4.51 -7.75
C GLU A 135 11.97 3.88 -8.48
N VAL A 136 11.76 2.78 -9.20
CA VAL A 136 12.80 2.15 -10.03
C VAL A 136 13.25 3.08 -11.17
N PHE A 137 12.33 3.72 -11.89
CA PHE A 137 12.64 4.72 -12.92
C PHE A 137 13.48 5.86 -12.35
N PHE A 138 13.12 6.37 -11.16
CA PHE A 138 13.83 7.45 -10.50
C PHE A 138 15.30 7.05 -10.25
N ILE A 139 15.51 5.88 -9.65
CA ILE A 139 16.84 5.39 -9.26
C ILE A 139 17.68 5.00 -10.48
N SER A 140 17.09 4.39 -11.48
CA SER A 140 17.82 3.83 -12.63
C SER A 140 18.05 4.82 -13.76
N ALA A 141 17.17 5.82 -13.92
CA ALA A 141 17.21 6.74 -15.07
C ALA A 141 17.37 8.22 -14.66
N TRP A 142 16.66 8.68 -13.63
CA TRP A 142 16.71 10.09 -13.21
C TRP A 142 17.95 10.40 -12.36
N VAL A 143 18.44 9.41 -11.61
CA VAL A 143 19.69 9.50 -10.87
C VAL A 143 20.81 8.78 -11.62
N LYS A 144 21.94 9.46 -11.82
CA LYS A 144 23.17 8.89 -12.39
C LYS A 144 24.34 9.30 -11.50
N ASP A 145 25.15 8.33 -11.09
CA ASP A 145 26.24 8.53 -10.13
C ASP A 145 25.79 9.34 -8.90
N LEU A 146 24.64 8.92 -8.33
CA LEU A 146 23.96 9.56 -7.19
C LEU A 146 23.49 11.01 -7.41
N THR A 147 23.65 11.55 -8.61
CA THR A 147 23.30 12.93 -8.97
C THR A 147 22.06 12.97 -9.86
N LEU A 148 21.19 13.96 -9.67
CA LEU A 148 20.04 14.18 -10.55
C LEU A 148 20.47 14.62 -11.95
N VAL A 149 20.04 13.86 -12.96
CA VAL A 149 20.29 14.17 -14.39
C VAL A 149 19.59 15.45 -14.84
N TRP A 150 18.41 15.76 -14.28
CA TRP A 150 17.62 16.92 -14.64
C TRP A 150 17.11 17.63 -13.37
N GLN A 151 17.56 18.89 -13.21
CA GLN A 151 17.35 19.72 -12.02
C GLN A 151 16.73 21.09 -12.39
N PRO A 152 15.50 21.15 -12.90
CA PRO A 152 14.79 22.40 -13.14
C PRO A 152 14.42 23.10 -11.82
N ASP A 153 14.09 24.39 -11.88
CA ASP A 153 13.80 25.22 -10.69
C ASP A 153 12.72 24.63 -9.77
N TRP A 154 11.69 23.98 -10.33
CA TRP A 154 10.63 23.36 -9.53
C TRP A 154 11.14 22.13 -8.76
N VAL A 155 12.07 21.36 -9.32
CA VAL A 155 12.73 20.24 -8.63
C VAL A 155 13.53 20.78 -7.46
N MET A 156 14.31 21.82 -7.69
CA MET A 156 15.10 22.45 -6.62
C MET A 156 14.21 23.10 -5.57
N GLY A 157 13.08 23.69 -5.95
CA GLY A 157 12.07 24.18 -5.00
C GLY A 157 11.53 23.10 -4.07
N ILE A 158 11.33 21.87 -4.57
CA ILE A 158 10.94 20.72 -3.75
C ILE A 158 12.10 20.31 -2.82
N VAL A 159 13.32 20.20 -3.34
CA VAL A 159 14.50 19.84 -2.57
C VAL A 159 14.70 20.79 -1.39
N GLU A 160 14.65 22.10 -1.62
CA GLU A 160 14.76 23.11 -0.56
C GLU A 160 13.59 23.04 0.43
N TRP A 161 12.38 22.75 -0.05
CA TRP A 161 11.23 22.55 0.85
C TRP A 161 11.44 21.35 1.78
N VAL A 162 11.89 20.20 1.27
CA VAL A 162 12.17 19.03 2.11
C VAL A 162 13.31 19.33 3.08
N ARG A 163 14.39 19.96 2.60
CA ARG A 163 15.54 20.36 3.44
C ARG A 163 15.09 21.27 4.59
N GLY A 164 14.28 22.30 4.29
CA GLY A 164 13.74 23.21 5.30
C GLY A 164 12.85 22.52 6.34
N ASN A 165 12.15 21.45 5.94
CA ASN A 165 11.28 20.63 6.78
C ASN A 165 11.97 19.39 7.39
N THR A 166 13.30 19.32 7.34
CA THR A 166 14.08 18.24 7.98
C THR A 166 14.66 18.71 9.31
N ASN A 167 14.46 17.93 10.38
CA ASN A 167 15.11 18.09 11.67
C ASN A 167 16.47 17.39 11.66
N LEU A 168 17.42 17.99 12.37
CA LEU A 168 18.77 17.46 12.57
C LEU A 168 19.06 17.31 14.08
N PRO A 169 19.82 16.29 14.50
CA PRO A 169 20.31 16.16 15.86
C PRO A 169 21.19 17.37 16.27
N PRO A 170 21.29 17.72 17.57
CA PRO A 170 20.49 17.24 18.71
C PRO A 170 19.19 18.06 18.90
N LEU A 171 18.93 19.04 18.04
CA LEU A 171 17.91 20.07 18.21
C LEU A 171 16.63 19.70 17.46
N ASN A 172 15.79 18.85 18.07
CA ASN A 172 14.40 18.65 17.62
C ASN A 172 13.49 19.77 18.17
N VAL A 173 13.81 21.01 17.81
CA VAL A 173 13.22 22.21 18.45
C VAL A 173 11.86 22.58 17.83
N ASP A 174 11.61 22.20 16.57
CA ASP A 174 10.50 22.78 15.79
C ASP A 174 9.44 21.78 15.28
N ARG A 175 9.46 20.51 15.70
CA ARG A 175 8.52 19.47 15.23
C ARG A 175 8.40 19.43 13.70
N LYS A 176 9.53 19.54 12.98
CA LYS A 176 9.50 19.46 11.52
C LYS A 176 9.03 18.07 11.05
N LEU A 177 8.68 17.98 9.77
CA LEU A 177 8.00 16.81 9.21
C LEU A 177 8.93 15.60 9.09
N PHE A 178 10.21 15.82 8.79
CA PHE A 178 11.18 14.78 8.48
C PHE A 178 12.31 14.78 9.49
N ASP A 179 12.88 13.59 9.70
CA ASP A 179 14.04 13.42 10.57
C ASP A 179 15.18 12.77 9.79
N LEU A 180 16.38 13.30 9.98
CA LEU A 180 17.63 12.75 9.47
C LEU A 180 18.61 12.64 10.62
N ASP A 181 19.05 11.43 10.93
CA ASP A 181 20.09 11.16 11.92
C ASP A 181 21.05 10.13 11.34
N ILE A 182 22.23 10.57 10.93
CA ILE A 182 23.24 9.69 10.33
C ILE A 182 23.98 8.92 11.45
N GLY A 183 24.05 9.48 12.66
CA GLY A 183 24.80 8.95 13.80
C GLY A 183 24.14 7.80 14.57
N LEU A 184 22.80 7.74 14.62
CA LEU A 184 22.05 6.66 15.29
C LEU A 184 21.73 5.46 14.37
N SER A 185 22.03 5.57 13.08
CA SER A 185 21.74 4.52 12.11
C SER A 185 22.48 3.21 12.43
N SER A 186 21.76 2.08 12.38
CA SER A 186 22.37 0.75 12.55
C SER A 186 23.31 0.38 11.40
N ASP A 187 23.25 1.11 10.29
CA ASP A 187 23.98 0.82 9.06
C ASP A 187 24.74 2.06 8.59
N LYS A 188 26.07 2.01 8.70
CA LYS A 188 26.97 3.17 8.65
C LYS A 188 27.15 3.79 7.25
N ILE A 189 26.37 3.42 6.24
CA ILE A 189 26.67 3.77 4.84
C ILE A 189 26.73 5.29 4.64
N LEU A 190 25.72 6.04 5.10
CA LEU A 190 25.73 7.50 5.00
C LEU A 190 26.84 8.12 5.87
N HIS A 191 27.07 7.56 7.06
CA HIS A 191 28.14 7.99 7.96
C HIS A 191 29.55 7.73 7.37
N THR A 192 29.70 6.75 6.48
CA THR A 192 30.97 6.53 5.78
C THR A 192 31.20 7.49 4.63
N MET A 193 30.14 8.12 4.11
CA MET A 193 30.21 9.02 2.96
C MET A 193 30.26 10.50 3.36
N TYR A 194 29.69 10.86 4.50
CA TYR A 194 29.56 12.24 4.97
C TYR A 194 29.91 12.34 6.46
N GLU A 195 30.57 13.42 6.85
CA GLU A 195 30.96 13.70 8.24
C GLU A 195 29.81 14.29 9.06
N SER A 196 28.83 14.91 8.39
CA SER A 196 27.66 15.52 9.04
C SER A 196 26.39 15.43 8.21
N GLU A 197 25.24 15.53 8.86
CA GLU A 197 23.92 15.60 8.21
C GLU A 197 23.81 16.82 7.29
N THR A 198 24.38 17.95 7.69
CA THR A 198 24.41 19.18 6.87
C THR A 198 25.19 18.96 5.58
N GLU A 199 26.36 18.32 5.66
CA GLU A 199 27.17 18.01 4.48
C GLU A 199 26.42 17.08 3.52
N PHE A 200 25.76 16.05 4.06
CA PHE A 200 24.90 15.20 3.25
C PHE A 200 23.79 15.99 2.56
N LEU A 201 23.05 16.83 3.29
CA LEU A 201 21.92 17.60 2.74
C LEU A 201 22.33 18.60 1.65
N ASP A 202 23.56 19.10 1.70
CA ASP A 202 24.10 20.05 0.72
C ASP A 202 24.74 19.36 -0.50
N SER A 203 25.05 18.07 -0.40
CA SER A 203 25.63 17.27 -1.48
C SER A 203 24.66 17.01 -2.65
N GLU A 204 25.19 16.67 -3.83
CA GLU A 204 24.37 16.28 -4.99
C GLU A 204 23.50 15.05 -4.70
N PHE A 205 24.01 14.09 -3.93
CA PHE A 205 23.24 12.93 -3.51
C PHE A 205 22.14 13.31 -2.51
N GLY A 206 22.41 14.23 -1.59
CA GLY A 206 21.40 14.79 -0.70
C GLY A 206 20.21 15.35 -1.47
N LYS A 207 20.46 16.12 -2.54
CA LYS A 207 19.39 16.64 -3.42
C LYS A 207 18.56 15.52 -4.04
N SER A 208 19.22 14.48 -4.58
CA SER A 208 18.54 13.30 -5.14
C SER A 208 17.66 12.60 -4.10
N ALA A 209 18.20 12.37 -2.90
CA ALA A 209 17.51 11.71 -1.79
C ALA A 209 16.32 12.52 -1.27
N LEU A 210 16.46 13.84 -1.15
CA LEU A 210 15.39 14.76 -0.73
C LEU A 210 14.22 14.73 -1.73
N LEU A 211 14.51 14.76 -3.03
CA LEU A 211 13.48 14.66 -4.06
C LEU A 211 12.79 13.29 -4.05
N PHE A 212 13.56 12.21 -3.91
CA PHE A 212 13.01 10.86 -3.79
C PHE A 212 12.09 10.73 -2.57
N HIS A 213 12.53 11.26 -1.42
CA HIS A 213 11.77 11.29 -0.18
C HIS A 213 10.45 12.04 -0.33
N PHE A 214 10.46 13.19 -1.02
CA PHE A 214 9.23 13.94 -1.32
C PHE A 214 8.20 13.06 -2.03
N PHE A 215 8.60 12.37 -3.10
CA PHE A 215 7.68 11.50 -3.84
C PHE A 215 7.13 10.37 -2.97
N ARG A 216 7.96 9.78 -2.10
CA ARG A 216 7.51 8.76 -1.14
C ARG A 216 6.50 9.33 -0.15
N PHE A 217 6.80 10.48 0.42
CA PHE A 217 5.97 11.16 1.41
C PHE A 217 4.58 11.49 0.87
N ILE A 218 4.50 12.16 -0.29
CA ILE A 218 3.21 12.58 -0.87
C ILE A 218 2.36 11.39 -1.32
N ASN A 219 2.98 10.28 -1.71
CA ASN A 219 2.27 9.08 -2.17
C ASN A 219 1.92 8.11 -1.04
N ALA A 220 2.50 8.25 0.16
CA ALA A 220 2.22 7.38 1.31
C ALA A 220 0.71 7.23 1.63
N PRO A 221 -0.11 8.30 1.62
CA PRO A 221 -1.56 8.17 1.81
C PRO A 221 -2.24 7.37 0.69
N LEU A 222 -1.82 7.56 -0.55
CA LEU A 222 -2.38 6.85 -1.71
C LEU A 222 -2.01 5.36 -1.69
N ILE A 223 -0.79 5.03 -1.25
CA ILE A 223 -0.34 3.65 -1.02
C ILE A 223 -1.21 3.01 0.08
N PHE A 224 -1.41 3.69 1.20
CA PHE A 224 -2.25 3.21 2.29
C PHE A 224 -3.70 2.94 1.83
N ILE A 225 -4.31 3.88 1.12
CA ILE A 225 -5.67 3.74 0.58
C ILE A 225 -5.74 2.55 -0.39
N SER A 226 -4.74 2.43 -1.28
CA SER A 226 -4.70 1.35 -2.28
C SER A 226 -4.59 -0.02 -1.61
N ILE A 227 -3.68 -0.17 -0.64
CA ILE A 227 -3.55 -1.40 0.15
C ILE A 227 -4.83 -1.72 0.89
N HIS A 228 -5.47 -0.72 1.51
CA HIS A 228 -6.76 -0.91 2.17
C HIS A 228 -7.83 -1.40 1.20
N MET A 229 -7.99 -0.76 0.04
CA MET A 229 -8.97 -1.15 -0.97
C MET A 229 -8.78 -2.57 -1.50
N LEU A 230 -7.52 -3.01 -1.62
CA LEU A 230 -7.17 -4.34 -2.14
C LEU A 230 -7.32 -5.43 -1.07
N LEU A 231 -6.83 -5.18 0.14
CA LEU A 231 -6.66 -6.23 1.16
C LEU A 231 -7.75 -6.25 2.22
N TYR A 232 -8.59 -5.20 2.37
CA TYR A 232 -9.60 -5.11 3.43
C TYR A 232 -10.46 -6.39 3.58
N ARG A 233 -10.87 -6.99 2.46
CA ARG A 233 -11.72 -8.20 2.46
C ARG A 233 -10.94 -9.46 2.82
N SER A 234 -9.80 -9.68 2.17
CA SER A 234 -8.93 -10.82 2.45
C SER A 234 -8.45 -10.80 3.91
N ILE A 235 -8.16 -9.62 4.45
CA ILE A 235 -7.86 -9.39 5.87
C ILE A 235 -9.08 -9.71 6.75
N GLY A 236 -10.28 -9.29 6.34
CA GLY A 236 -11.52 -9.64 7.06
C GLY A 236 -11.70 -11.15 7.20
N TRP A 237 -11.54 -11.90 6.10
CA TRP A 237 -11.73 -13.35 6.06
C TRP A 237 -10.59 -14.14 6.72
N SER A 238 -9.36 -13.63 6.74
CA SER A 238 -8.24 -14.29 7.42
C SER A 238 -8.42 -14.36 8.95
N GLY A 239 -9.44 -13.69 9.49
CA GLY A 239 -9.87 -13.84 10.87
C GLY A 239 -10.04 -12.53 11.60
N ILE A 240 -9.72 -11.38 10.99
CA ILE A 240 -9.90 -10.07 11.65
C ILE A 240 -11.38 -9.79 11.95
N ASN A 241 -12.30 -10.35 11.18
CA ASN A 241 -13.73 -10.28 11.48
C ASN A 241 -14.09 -10.82 12.89
N ARG A 242 -13.25 -11.66 13.51
CA ARG A 242 -13.45 -12.13 14.89
C ARG A 242 -13.32 -11.02 15.94
N PHE A 243 -12.61 -9.94 15.60
CA PHE A 243 -12.43 -8.76 16.46
C PHE A 243 -13.46 -7.67 16.18
N LYS A 244 -14.35 -7.83 15.19
CA LYS A 244 -15.46 -6.91 14.97
C LYS A 244 -16.43 -6.98 16.14
N VAL A 245 -17.05 -5.84 16.44
CA VAL A 245 -18.09 -5.76 17.47
C VAL A 245 -19.24 -6.68 17.10
N LYS A 246 -19.61 -7.58 18.01
CA LYS A 246 -20.80 -8.40 17.86
C LYS A 246 -22.06 -7.58 18.17
N GLU A 247 -23.10 -7.78 17.38
CA GLU A 247 -24.41 -7.13 17.61
C GLU A 247 -24.95 -7.46 18.99
N GLU A 248 -24.83 -8.71 19.41
CA GLU A 248 -25.24 -9.17 20.74
C GLU A 248 -24.08 -9.85 21.47
N TYR A 249 -23.87 -9.43 22.72
CA TYR A 249 -23.03 -10.13 23.69
C TYR A 249 -23.95 -10.80 24.69
N ARG A 250 -23.72 -12.10 24.99
CA ARG A 250 -24.59 -12.88 25.87
C ARG A 250 -24.67 -12.30 27.28
N ASN A 251 -23.60 -11.69 27.76
CA ASN A 251 -23.56 -10.98 29.04
C ASN A 251 -22.44 -9.90 29.04
N LEU A 252 -22.43 -9.07 30.09
CA LEU A 252 -21.43 -8.00 30.26
C LEU A 252 -19.99 -8.54 30.45
N CYS A 253 -19.84 -9.74 31.02
CA CYS A 253 -18.55 -10.38 31.23
C CYS A 253 -17.88 -10.79 29.90
N ASP A 254 -18.65 -11.34 28.95
CA ASP A 254 -18.19 -11.69 27.60
C ASP A 254 -17.76 -10.43 26.82
N LEU A 255 -18.49 -9.33 26.98
CA LEU A 255 -18.11 -8.03 26.42
C LEU A 255 -16.80 -7.53 27.03
N LEU A 256 -16.65 -7.60 28.36
CA LEU A 256 -15.44 -7.15 29.06
C LEU A 256 -14.21 -7.98 28.68
N LYS A 257 -14.36 -9.31 28.59
CA LYS A 257 -13.30 -10.23 28.12
C LYS A 257 -12.86 -9.90 26.70
N SER A 258 -13.82 -9.72 25.79
CA SER A 258 -13.56 -9.31 24.41
C SER A 258 -12.87 -7.95 24.36
N TYR A 259 -13.32 -7.00 25.17
CA TYR A 259 -12.77 -5.65 25.24
C TYR A 259 -11.33 -5.63 25.74
N LEU A 260 -11.01 -6.37 26.81
CA LEU A 260 -9.64 -6.46 27.34
C LEU A 260 -8.68 -7.06 26.31
N TRP A 261 -9.09 -8.13 25.63
CA TRP A 261 -8.27 -8.74 24.57
C TRP A 261 -8.01 -7.79 23.40
N VAL A 262 -9.06 -7.11 22.93
CA VAL A 262 -8.93 -6.12 21.84
C VAL A 262 -8.13 -4.89 22.30
N SER A 263 -8.21 -4.49 23.58
CA SER A 263 -7.42 -3.39 24.14
C SER A 263 -5.93 -3.72 24.20
N PHE A 264 -5.57 -4.95 24.59
CA PHE A 264 -4.18 -5.43 24.53
C PHE A 264 -3.65 -5.40 23.09
N LEU A 265 -4.44 -5.87 22.12
CA LEU A 265 -4.07 -5.82 20.71
C LEU A 265 -3.97 -4.38 20.18
N ALA A 266 -4.87 -3.50 20.62
CA ALA A 266 -4.89 -2.09 20.24
C ALA A 266 -3.59 -1.37 20.62
N PHE A 267 -2.99 -1.71 21.76
CA PHE A 267 -1.68 -1.17 22.16
C PHE A 267 -0.58 -1.47 21.11
N PHE A 268 -0.45 -2.72 20.68
CA PHE A 268 0.51 -3.07 19.62
C PHE A 268 0.14 -2.44 18.27
N CYS A 269 -1.14 -2.33 17.96
CA CYS A 269 -1.61 -1.64 16.75
C CYS A 269 -1.19 -0.16 16.73
N VAL A 270 -1.22 0.53 17.87
CA VAL A 270 -0.72 1.91 17.98
C VAL A 270 0.79 1.95 17.69
N LEU A 271 1.57 1.02 18.25
CA LEU A 271 3.01 0.94 17.97
C LEU A 271 3.32 0.72 16.49
N MET A 272 2.54 -0.13 15.81
CA MET A 272 2.70 -0.37 14.36
C MET A 272 2.39 0.88 13.52
N ILE A 273 1.35 1.64 13.90
CA ILE A 273 1.03 2.91 13.24
C ILE A 273 2.15 3.93 13.47
N VAL A 274 2.62 4.07 14.72
CA VAL A 274 3.74 4.97 15.04
C VAL A 274 4.98 4.58 14.25
N GLY A 275 5.33 3.29 14.18
CA GLY A 275 6.46 2.81 13.38
C GLY A 275 6.32 3.12 11.89
N THR A 276 5.11 3.01 11.34
CA THR A 276 4.84 3.38 9.94
C THR A 276 4.99 4.88 9.71
N ILE A 277 4.55 5.71 10.66
CA ILE A 277 4.73 7.17 10.60
C ILE A 277 6.23 7.51 10.63
N LEU A 278 7.00 6.94 11.56
CA LEU A 278 8.44 7.16 11.65
C LEU A 278 9.16 6.73 10.35
N LEU A 279 8.71 5.64 9.73
CA LEU A 279 9.23 5.19 8.43
C LEU A 279 8.97 6.21 7.31
N ILE A 280 7.78 6.81 7.29
CA ILE A 280 7.42 7.86 6.32
C ILE A 280 8.25 9.14 6.56
N GLN A 281 8.58 9.45 7.81
CA GLN A 281 9.35 10.64 8.18
C GLN A 281 10.87 10.48 8.01
N SER A 282 11.38 9.25 7.96
CA SER A 282 12.81 8.99 7.89
C SER A 282 13.39 9.30 6.51
N LEU A 283 14.17 10.38 6.46
CA LEU A 283 14.92 10.75 5.25
C LEU A 283 16.04 9.74 4.97
N GLU A 284 16.65 9.20 6.03
CA GLU A 284 17.73 8.22 5.96
C GLU A 284 17.34 6.96 5.17
N ILE A 285 16.16 6.39 5.46
CA ILE A 285 15.63 5.22 4.73
C ILE A 285 15.47 5.56 3.25
N SER A 286 14.98 6.76 2.94
CA SER A 286 14.74 7.19 1.56
C SER A 286 16.07 7.41 0.82
N ALA A 287 17.05 8.03 1.48
CA ALA A 287 18.40 8.18 0.95
C ALA A 287 19.01 6.82 0.61
N ARG A 288 18.98 5.86 1.54
CA ARG A 288 19.46 4.49 1.33
C ARG A 288 18.80 3.83 0.12
N MET A 289 17.47 3.88 0.05
CA MET A 289 16.73 3.30 -1.07
C MET A 289 17.06 3.96 -2.41
N SER A 290 17.40 5.25 -2.41
CA SER A 290 17.74 5.97 -3.65
C SER A 290 19.16 5.71 -4.18
N MET A 291 20.03 5.05 -3.42
CA MET A 291 21.43 4.83 -3.81
C MET A 291 21.59 3.96 -5.05
N ASN A 292 20.88 2.83 -5.08
CA ASN A 292 20.85 1.92 -6.22
C ASN A 292 19.68 0.94 -6.10
N ILE A 293 19.39 0.27 -7.22
CA ILE A 293 18.26 -0.65 -7.35
C ILE A 293 18.37 -1.89 -6.45
N VAL A 294 19.59 -2.34 -6.11
CA VAL A 294 19.79 -3.51 -5.25
C VAL A 294 19.38 -3.18 -3.82
N ILE A 295 19.85 -2.04 -3.29
CA ILE A 295 19.48 -1.57 -1.95
C ILE A 295 17.98 -1.25 -1.88
N TRP A 296 17.39 -0.74 -2.97
CA TRP A 296 15.95 -0.55 -3.07
C TRP A 296 15.19 -1.88 -2.92
N ILE A 297 15.61 -2.95 -3.60
CA ILE A 297 15.01 -4.30 -3.45
C ILE A 297 15.16 -4.79 -2.02
N ASP A 298 16.36 -4.70 -1.45
CA ASP A 298 16.66 -5.15 -0.09
C ASP A 298 15.80 -4.42 0.95
N SER A 299 15.39 -3.20 0.65
CA SER A 299 14.52 -2.37 1.51
C SER A 299 13.04 -2.47 1.13
N PHE A 300 12.67 -3.19 0.07
CA PHE A 300 11.30 -3.25 -0.43
C PHE A 300 10.33 -3.84 0.60
N TYR A 301 10.80 -4.73 1.47
CA TYR A 301 10.00 -5.32 2.55
C TYR A 301 9.44 -4.27 3.52
N LEU A 302 10.06 -3.09 3.62
CA LEU A 302 9.57 -2.01 4.47
C LEU A 302 8.16 -1.55 4.08
N ASN A 303 7.75 -1.76 2.83
CA ASN A 303 6.38 -1.50 2.38
C ASN A 303 5.32 -2.37 3.09
N PHE A 304 5.70 -3.49 3.71
CA PHE A 304 4.79 -4.29 4.54
C PHE A 304 4.33 -3.54 5.80
N CYS A 305 5.05 -2.52 6.25
CA CYS A 305 4.60 -1.64 7.34
C CYS A 305 3.24 -0.99 7.01
N PHE A 306 3.00 -0.60 5.76
CA PHE A 306 1.70 -0.07 5.34
C PHE A 306 0.58 -1.12 5.44
N VAL A 307 0.87 -2.39 5.11
CA VAL A 307 -0.09 -3.49 5.26
C VAL A 307 -0.46 -3.68 6.74
N PHE A 308 0.54 -3.68 7.62
CA PHE A 308 0.30 -3.76 9.06
C PHE A 308 -0.45 -2.54 9.58
N ALA A 309 -0.16 -1.33 9.10
CA ALA A 309 -0.89 -0.13 9.47
C ALA A 309 -2.37 -0.20 9.10
N VAL A 310 -2.72 -0.73 7.91
CA VAL A 310 -4.11 -0.97 7.52
C VAL A 310 -4.79 -1.92 8.51
N ILE A 311 -4.14 -3.05 8.83
CA ILE A 311 -4.64 -4.02 9.82
C ILE A 311 -4.86 -3.33 11.18
N SER A 312 -3.90 -2.54 11.63
CA SER A 312 -3.95 -1.80 12.89
C SER A 312 -5.13 -0.84 12.95
N VAL A 313 -5.39 -0.07 11.88
CA VAL A 313 -6.54 0.84 11.82
C VAL A 313 -7.86 0.10 11.94
N LEU A 314 -8.02 -1.06 11.28
CA LEU A 314 -9.26 -1.86 11.36
C LEU A 314 -9.54 -2.38 12.78
N ILE A 315 -8.49 -2.82 13.48
CA ILE A 315 -8.59 -3.27 14.86
C ILE A 315 -8.91 -2.10 15.78
N LEU A 316 -8.26 -0.94 15.59
CA LEU A 316 -8.52 0.26 16.39
C LEU A 316 -9.94 0.79 16.22
N ILE A 317 -10.49 0.78 14.99
CA ILE A 317 -11.90 1.11 14.75
C ILE A 317 -12.81 0.15 15.54
N SER A 318 -12.50 -1.14 15.55
CA SER A 318 -13.27 -2.12 16.30
C SER A 318 -13.16 -1.90 17.81
N TRP A 319 -11.96 -1.60 18.32
CA TRP A 319 -11.73 -1.21 19.70
C TRP A 319 -12.56 0.00 20.11
N LEU A 320 -12.53 1.09 19.34
CA LEU A 320 -13.32 2.31 19.60
C LEU A 320 -14.83 2.03 19.65
N LYS A 321 -15.34 1.19 18.73
CA LYS A 321 -16.74 0.78 18.73
C LYS A 321 -17.09 -0.04 19.98
N MET A 322 -16.20 -0.94 20.45
CA MET A 322 -16.40 -1.68 21.70
C MET A 322 -16.36 -0.75 22.92
N SER A 323 -15.42 0.21 22.97
CA SER A 323 -15.33 1.21 24.04
C SER A 323 -16.64 1.97 24.20
N LYS A 324 -17.21 2.45 23.07
CA LYS A 324 -18.51 3.14 23.06
C LYS A 324 -19.62 2.25 23.65
N LYS A 325 -19.71 0.98 23.22
CA LYS A 325 -20.73 0.04 23.70
C LYS A 325 -20.58 -0.26 25.19
N LEU A 326 -19.34 -0.43 25.67
CA LEU A 326 -19.04 -0.65 27.09
C LEU A 326 -19.48 0.55 27.94
N ILE A 327 -19.14 1.77 27.53
CA ILE A 327 -19.53 3.00 28.22
C ILE A 327 -21.06 3.12 28.29
N LEU A 328 -21.77 2.88 27.19
CA LEU A 328 -23.24 2.93 27.16
C LEU A 328 -23.86 1.89 28.10
N ASN A 329 -23.34 0.67 28.13
CA ASN A 329 -23.83 -0.38 29.03
C ASN A 329 -23.59 -0.05 30.50
N ILE A 330 -22.42 0.51 30.84
CA ILE A 330 -22.12 0.97 32.21
C ILE A 330 -23.07 2.08 32.62
N ILE A 331 -23.32 3.06 31.74
CA ILE A 331 -24.28 4.16 32.01
C ILE A 331 -25.69 3.61 32.24
N ASN A 332 -26.14 2.67 31.40
CA ASN A 332 -27.47 2.07 31.54
C ASN A 332 -27.60 1.26 32.83
N PHE A 333 -26.56 0.50 33.19
CA PHE A 333 -26.50 -0.23 34.46
C PHE A 333 -26.60 0.73 35.65
N ILE A 334 -25.81 1.81 35.65
CA ILE A 334 -25.87 2.85 36.69
C ILE A 334 -27.28 3.45 36.76
N LYS A 335 -27.90 3.80 35.62
CA LYS A 335 -29.26 4.35 35.59
C LYS A 335 -30.31 3.41 36.19
N GLN A 336 -30.20 2.10 35.99
CA GLN A 336 -31.11 1.12 36.61
C GLN A 336 -31.01 1.11 38.14
N PHE A 337 -29.83 1.40 38.70
CA PHE A 337 -29.65 1.53 40.16
C PHE A 337 -30.22 2.84 40.74
N PHE A 338 -30.39 3.87 39.92
CA PHE A 338 -30.86 5.20 40.36
C PHE A 338 -32.31 5.52 39.95
N GLN A 339 -33.02 4.62 39.27
CA GLN A 339 -34.46 4.76 39.04
C GLN A 339 -35.22 4.28 40.28
N PRO A 340 -36.00 5.15 40.95
CA PRO A 340 -36.86 4.72 42.05
C PRO A 340 -37.96 3.81 41.49
N THR A 341 -38.15 2.65 42.12
CA THR A 341 -39.27 1.73 41.89
C THR A 341 -40.61 2.38 42.17
#